data_AF-J3JLF3-F1
#
_entry.id   AF-J3JLF3-F1
#
_cell.length_a   1.000
_cell.length_b   1.000
_cell.length_c   1.000
_cell.angle_alpha   90.00
_cell.angle_beta   90.00
_cell.angle_gamma   90.00
#
_symmetry.space_group_name_H-M   'P 1'
#
loop_
_entity.id
_entity.type
_entity.pdbx_description
1 polymer ?
#
loop_
_entity_poly.entity_id
_entity_poly.type
_entity_poly.pdbx_seq_one_letter_code
_entity_poly.pdbx_strand_id
1 'polypeptide(L)'
;MKGGLFSEVKKMPEIQDYEKRSPESVDIKRRLQRIDIFAVVASLISLLCALVTLFPALASLSGGEFSDSRRSLLASMLIVYIAYIIFAFILIHRRMHRRRRYRMRISLTGRPRVGKTVFSVLLYYIISSSPPEDVEFSGETDNIIKMFRMLKGFDLGDWPVETSADGVSVVKGELSRHTKYSGSSIYEISIADTAGENWASLEETSSSERPYLTLVASSDALVHVVSVPELRSGKSGLVDDVSDLEMAAKLISNSRRGAKSAIPLLVVFSKFDGEAVRHSSDCGALFRVFDRTQIVQEREIKDEDIVSYVNNFSERLSSEFVIRYTVSSALQARNQQLSSDLVKWLMLSAE
;
A
#
# COMPACT_ATOMS: atom_id res chain seq x y z
N MET A 1 -24.48 -49.87 -5.59
CA MET A 1 -24.12 -49.45 -4.21
C MET A 1 -23.03 -48.40 -4.35
N LYS A 2 -23.37 -47.10 -4.48
CA LYS A 2 -23.60 -46.12 -3.40
C LYS A 2 -22.53 -46.12 -2.30
N GLY A 3 -21.78 -45.02 -2.27
CA GLY A 3 -20.87 -44.58 -1.21
C GLY A 3 -19.69 -43.85 -1.85
N GLY A 4 -19.53 -42.54 -1.77
CA GLY A 4 -20.23 -41.48 -1.05
C GLY A 4 -19.31 -40.27 -1.16
N LEU A 5 -19.75 -39.24 -1.89
CA LEU A 5 -19.13 -37.93 -1.97
C LEU A 5 -18.85 -37.41 -0.55
N PHE A 6 -17.59 -37.22 -0.18
CA PHE A 6 -17.24 -36.15 0.73
C PHE A 6 -16.92 -34.94 -0.13
N SER A 7 -17.93 -34.10 -0.34
CA SER A 7 -17.71 -32.72 -0.73
C SER A 7 -16.91 -32.06 0.39
N GLU A 8 -15.62 -31.82 0.17
CA GLU A 8 -14.90 -30.84 0.97
C GLU A 8 -15.61 -29.51 0.74
N VAL A 9 -16.41 -29.11 1.73
CA VAL A 9 -16.87 -27.73 1.87
C VAL A 9 -15.60 -26.89 1.95
N LYS A 10 -15.29 -26.19 0.84
CA LYS A 10 -14.19 -25.24 0.74
C LYS A 10 -14.47 -24.12 1.75
N LYS A 11 -14.01 -24.32 3.00
CA LYS A 11 -14.16 -23.34 4.08
C LYS A 11 -13.61 -22.02 3.57
N MET A 12 -14.43 -20.98 3.67
CA MET A 12 -14.01 -19.60 3.49
C MET A 12 -12.71 -19.40 4.29
N PRO A 13 -11.62 -18.90 3.69
CA PRO A 13 -10.43 -18.61 4.47
C PRO A 13 -10.84 -17.68 5.60
N GLU A 14 -10.45 -17.99 6.83
CA GLU A 14 -10.86 -17.24 8.01
C GLU A 14 -10.35 -15.79 7.86
N ILE A 15 -11.25 -14.92 7.38
CA ILE A 15 -11.02 -13.48 7.32
C ILE A 15 -11.17 -13.03 8.76
N GLN A 16 -10.09 -13.12 9.52
CA GLN A 16 -10.05 -12.51 10.82
C GLN A 16 -10.18 -11.00 10.61
N ASP A 17 -11.37 -10.48 10.94
CA ASP A 17 -11.64 -9.06 11.14
C ASP A 17 -10.84 -8.61 12.36
N TYR A 18 -9.54 -8.40 12.15
CA TYR A 18 -8.66 -7.88 13.17
C TYR A 18 -9.02 -6.42 13.43
N GLU A 19 -9.77 -6.23 14.52
CA GLU A 19 -10.28 -4.99 15.08
C GLU A 19 -11.36 -4.30 14.24
N LYS A 20 -12.62 -4.43 14.68
CA LYS A 20 -13.62 -3.38 14.51
C LYS A 20 -12.96 -2.05 14.88
N ARG A 21 -12.62 -1.21 13.90
CA ARG A 21 -12.25 0.20 14.12
C ARG A 21 -13.43 0.86 14.83
N SER A 22 -13.45 0.86 16.16
CA SER A 22 -14.51 1.51 16.92
C SER A 22 -14.45 3.01 16.62
N PRO A 23 -15.58 3.68 16.36
CA PRO A 23 -15.60 5.09 16.01
C PRO A 23 -14.98 5.99 17.09
N GLU A 24 -15.06 5.59 18.37
CA GLU A 24 -14.40 6.28 19.48
C GLU A 24 -12.87 6.29 19.36
N SER A 25 -12.27 5.19 18.87
CA SER A 25 -10.81 5.09 18.77
C SER A 25 -10.19 6.07 17.77
N VAL A 26 -10.90 6.43 16.69
CA VAL A 26 -10.39 7.29 15.61
C VAL A 26 -10.37 8.75 16.02
N ASP A 27 -11.44 9.24 16.64
CA ASP A 27 -11.51 10.63 17.12
C ASP A 27 -10.61 10.86 18.34
N ILE A 28 -10.49 9.88 19.22
CA ILE A 28 -9.52 9.91 20.33
C ILE A 28 -8.10 9.92 19.76
N LYS A 29 -7.78 9.09 18.75
CA LYS A 29 -6.45 9.07 18.11
C LYS A 29 -6.13 10.38 17.39
N ARG A 30 -7.09 11.03 16.72
CA ARG A 30 -6.91 12.34 16.08
C ARG A 30 -6.71 13.47 17.10
N ARG A 31 -7.47 13.46 18.21
CA ARG A 31 -7.30 14.44 19.30
C ARG A 31 -5.94 14.26 19.98
N LEU A 32 -5.55 13.02 20.29
CA LEU A 32 -4.23 12.70 20.82
C LEU A 32 -3.12 13.11 19.85
N GLN A 33 -3.27 12.88 18.54
CA GLN A 33 -2.30 13.33 17.52
C GLN A 33 -2.17 14.86 17.47
N ARG A 34 -3.26 15.63 17.59
CA ARG A 34 -3.19 17.10 17.61
C ARG A 34 -2.51 17.60 18.89
N ILE A 35 -2.93 17.10 20.05
CA ILE A 35 -2.31 17.43 21.35
C ILE A 35 -0.82 17.12 21.33
N ASP A 36 -0.46 15.96 20.75
CA ASP A 36 0.93 15.55 20.57
C ASP A 36 1.72 16.48 19.63
N ILE A 37 1.15 16.91 18.51
CA ILE A 37 1.82 17.83 17.57
C ILE A 37 2.05 19.18 18.26
N PHE A 38 1.04 19.69 18.97
CA PHE A 38 1.18 20.91 19.77
C PHE A 38 2.26 20.75 20.84
N ALA A 39 2.30 19.61 21.55
CA ALA A 39 3.34 19.34 22.54
C ALA A 39 4.74 19.30 21.93
N VAL A 40 4.91 18.69 20.75
CA VAL A 40 6.20 18.66 20.04
C VAL A 40 6.60 20.06 19.59
N VAL A 41 5.72 20.81 18.94
CA VAL A 41 6.00 22.18 18.48
C VAL A 41 6.32 23.08 19.66
N ALA A 42 5.55 23.02 20.75
CA ALA A 42 5.81 23.76 21.97
C ALA A 42 7.16 23.38 22.59
N SER A 43 7.52 22.09 22.58
CA SER A 43 8.82 21.62 23.08
C SER A 43 9.99 22.13 22.21
N LEU A 44 9.81 22.22 20.90
CA LEU A 44 10.80 22.71 19.94
C LEU A 44 11.01 24.23 20.07
N ILE A 45 9.91 24.98 20.19
CA ILE A 45 9.95 26.42 20.47
C ILE A 45 10.61 26.69 21.82
N SER A 46 10.28 25.90 22.84
CA SER A 46 10.90 26.03 24.16
C SER A 46 12.40 25.72 24.13
N LEU A 47 12.84 24.72 23.35
CA LEU A 47 14.25 24.39 23.13
C LEU A 47 15.01 25.54 22.44
N LEU A 48 14.38 26.19 21.45
CA LEU A 48 14.94 27.35 20.77
C LEU A 48 15.07 28.56 21.71
N CYS A 49 14.04 28.87 22.48
CA CYS A 49 14.10 29.90 23.51
C CYS A 49 15.15 29.59 24.58
N ALA A 50 15.38 28.30 24.86
CA ALA A 50 16.41 27.84 25.77
C ALA A 50 17.82 28.09 25.29
N LEU A 51 18.11 27.77 24.04
CA LEU A 51 19.43 28.05 23.46
C LEU A 51 19.77 29.54 23.49
N VAL A 52 18.78 30.41 23.26
CA VAL A 52 18.96 31.87 23.28
C VAL A 52 19.19 32.43 24.69
N THR A 53 18.55 31.85 25.72
CA THR A 53 18.64 32.35 27.10
C THR A 53 19.76 31.71 27.92
N LEU A 54 20.27 30.54 27.50
CA LEU A 54 21.37 29.83 28.15
C LEU A 54 22.70 30.60 28.04
N PHE A 55 22.96 31.23 26.88
CA PHE A 55 24.23 31.92 26.61
C PHE A 55 24.45 33.14 27.53
N PRO A 56 23.47 34.06 27.69
CA PRO A 56 23.58 35.18 28.63
C PRO A 56 23.58 34.75 30.11
N ALA A 57 22.86 33.66 30.45
CA ALA A 57 22.80 33.13 31.80
C ALA A 57 24.14 32.52 32.24
N LEU A 58 24.81 31.77 31.35
CA LEU A 58 26.16 31.25 31.59
C LEU A 58 27.20 32.36 31.68
N ALA A 59 27.10 33.38 30.82
CA ALA A 59 27.98 34.55 30.86
C ALA A 59 27.84 35.32 32.18
N SER A 60 26.62 35.52 32.69
CA SER A 60 26.38 36.23 33.94
C SER A 60 26.79 35.46 35.21
N LEU A 61 26.80 34.12 35.17
CA LEU A 61 27.39 33.26 36.22
C LEU A 61 28.92 33.36 36.29
N SER A 62 29.58 33.61 35.15
CA SER A 62 31.03 33.81 35.08
C SER A 62 31.48 35.22 35.46
N GLY A 63 30.57 36.20 35.41
CA GLY A 63 30.80 37.60 35.81
C GLY A 63 30.77 37.79 37.32
N GLY A 64 31.83 38.39 37.88
CA GLY A 64 32.16 38.37 39.31
C GLY A 64 31.23 39.09 40.30
N GLU A 65 30.13 39.73 39.90
CA GLU A 65 29.37 40.68 40.76
C GLU A 65 27.91 40.27 41.04
N PHE A 66 27.69 39.09 41.61
CA PHE A 66 26.38 38.71 42.13
C PHE A 66 26.48 38.25 43.58
N SER A 67 25.51 38.63 44.42
CA SER A 67 25.39 38.10 45.78
C SER A 67 25.14 36.59 45.76
N ASP A 68 25.67 35.86 46.74
CA ASP A 68 25.60 34.38 46.80
C ASP A 68 24.16 33.85 46.71
N SER A 69 23.19 34.56 47.29
CA SER A 69 21.77 34.20 47.20
C SER A 69 21.24 34.26 45.77
N ARG A 70 21.63 35.27 44.97
CA ARG A 70 21.22 35.38 43.55
C ARG A 70 21.88 34.33 42.68
N ARG A 71 23.14 33.98 42.95
CA ARG A 71 23.84 32.87 42.27
C ARG A 71 23.18 31.53 42.53
N SER A 72 22.79 31.25 43.78
CA SER A 72 22.09 30.01 44.14
C SER A 72 20.71 29.90 43.45
N LEU A 73 19.98 31.01 43.35
CA LEU A 73 18.67 31.06 42.70
C LEU A 73 18.81 30.87 41.18
N LEU A 74 19.78 31.53 40.54
CA LEU A 74 20.09 31.33 39.12
C LEU A 74 20.55 29.90 38.82
N ALA A 75 21.37 29.29 39.67
CA ALA A 75 21.79 27.91 39.53
C ALA A 75 20.60 26.93 39.63
N SER A 76 19.70 27.14 40.60
CA SER A 76 18.49 26.29 40.74
C SER A 76 17.55 26.39 39.53
N MET A 77 17.35 27.60 39.00
CA MET A 77 16.59 27.84 37.76
C MET A 77 17.26 27.17 36.56
N LEU A 78 18.58 27.25 36.43
CA LEU A 78 19.34 26.59 35.37
C LEU A 78 19.19 25.06 35.41
N ILE A 79 19.19 24.46 36.61
CA ILE A 79 19.01 23.00 36.78
C ILE A 79 17.61 22.56 36.33
N VAL A 80 16.56 23.28 36.78
CA VAL A 80 15.18 23.01 36.35
C VAL A 80 15.05 23.17 34.83
N TYR A 81 15.76 24.15 34.28
CA TYR A 81 15.77 24.43 32.85
C TYR A 81 16.45 23.34 32.01
N ILE A 82 17.62 22.88 32.44
CA ILE A 82 18.33 21.77 31.82
C ILE A 82 17.49 20.49 31.90
N ALA A 83 16.86 20.22 33.05
CA ALA A 83 15.96 19.08 33.20
C ALA A 83 14.78 19.13 32.23
N TYR A 84 14.19 20.32 32.01
CA TYR A 84 13.12 20.51 31.04
C TYR A 84 13.60 20.27 29.60
N ILE A 85 14.78 20.75 29.22
CA ILE A 85 15.40 20.52 27.90
C ILE A 85 15.62 19.02 27.67
N ILE A 86 16.17 18.31 28.66
CA ILE A 86 16.40 16.86 28.59
C ILE A 86 15.06 16.13 28.44
N PHE A 87 14.04 16.52 29.21
CA PHE A 87 12.71 15.91 29.12
C PHE A 87 12.06 16.13 27.74
N ALA A 88 12.12 17.36 27.21
CA ALA A 88 11.68 17.68 25.86
C ALA A 88 12.42 16.85 24.80
N PHE A 89 13.74 16.72 24.91
CA PHE A 89 14.55 15.90 24.01
C PHE A 89 14.16 14.43 24.08
N ILE A 90 13.94 13.87 25.27
CA ILE A 90 13.50 12.48 25.45
C ILE A 90 12.15 12.24 24.77
N LEU A 91 11.19 13.18 24.89
CA LEU A 91 9.88 13.06 24.23
C LEU A 91 10.00 13.10 22.71
N ILE A 92 10.78 14.02 22.17
CA ILE A 92 11.04 14.12 20.72
C ILE A 92 11.73 12.84 20.22
N HIS A 93 12.78 12.39 20.91
CA HIS A 93 13.52 11.18 20.59
C HIS A 93 12.60 9.94 20.61
N ARG A 94 11.80 9.77 21.67
CA ARG A 94 10.85 8.65 21.78
C ARG A 94 9.79 8.66 20.69
N ARG A 95 9.39 9.84 20.20
CA ARG A 95 8.46 9.98 19.06
C ARG A 95 9.13 9.64 17.73
N MET A 96 10.35 10.13 17.51
CA MET A 96 11.13 9.79 16.30
C MET A 96 11.41 8.29 16.23
N HIS A 97 11.65 7.62 17.35
CA HIS A 97 11.87 6.18 17.40
C HIS A 97 10.60 5.34 17.59
N ARG A 98 9.41 5.95 17.53
CA ARG A 98 8.16 5.20 17.72
C ARG A 98 7.93 4.28 16.52
N ARG A 99 7.76 2.98 16.79
CA ARG A 99 7.38 2.03 15.75
C ARG A 99 5.99 2.37 15.21
N ARG A 100 5.88 2.60 13.91
CA ARG A 100 4.58 2.78 13.23
C ARG A 100 4.14 1.43 12.66
N ARG A 101 2.85 1.11 12.78
CA ARG A 101 2.26 -0.08 12.17
C ARG A 101 1.16 0.36 11.24
N TYR A 102 1.29 -0.04 9.99
CA TYR A 102 0.34 0.16 8.92
C TYR A 102 -0.21 -1.19 8.51
N ARG A 103 -1.53 -1.25 8.29
CA ARG A 103 -2.23 -2.45 7.84
C ARG A 103 -2.93 -2.09 6.55
N MET A 104 -2.68 -2.87 5.50
CA MET A 104 -3.21 -2.61 4.18
C MET A 104 -3.75 -3.89 3.56
N ARG A 105 -5.05 -3.90 3.25
CA ARG A 105 -5.68 -4.94 2.46
C ARG A 105 -5.81 -4.51 1.00
N ILE A 106 -5.40 -5.38 0.09
CA ILE A 106 -5.39 -5.14 -1.35
C ILE A 106 -6.26 -6.20 -2.00
N SER A 107 -7.24 -5.76 -2.79
CA SER A 107 -8.00 -6.69 -3.64
C SER A 107 -7.61 -6.53 -5.10
N LEU A 108 -7.33 -7.64 -5.76
CA LEU A 108 -7.17 -7.69 -7.21
C LEU A 108 -8.53 -7.77 -7.88
N THR A 109 -8.74 -6.95 -8.90
CA THR A 109 -9.98 -6.80 -9.66
C THR A 109 -9.69 -6.90 -11.16
N GLY A 110 -10.72 -7.13 -11.97
CA GLY A 110 -10.62 -7.27 -13.42
C GLY A 110 -11.24 -8.58 -13.92
N ARG A 111 -11.48 -8.64 -15.22
CA ARG A 111 -12.23 -9.72 -15.89
C ARG A 111 -11.58 -11.11 -15.71
N PRO A 112 -12.30 -12.22 -15.95
CA PRO A 112 -11.69 -13.54 -16.04
C PRO A 112 -10.50 -13.55 -17.00
N ARG A 113 -9.47 -14.36 -16.70
CA ARG A 113 -8.33 -14.64 -17.59
C ARG A 113 -7.41 -13.46 -17.95
N VAL A 114 -7.63 -12.29 -17.37
CA VAL A 114 -6.73 -11.14 -17.60
C VAL A 114 -5.34 -11.35 -16.98
N GLY A 115 -5.19 -12.24 -15.99
CA GLY A 115 -3.90 -12.54 -15.36
C GLY A 115 -3.76 -12.07 -13.92
N LYS A 116 -4.87 -11.88 -13.19
CA LYS A 116 -4.87 -11.48 -11.77
C LYS A 116 -4.00 -12.38 -10.89
N THR A 117 -4.23 -13.69 -10.94
CA THR A 117 -3.47 -14.69 -10.17
C THR A 117 -1.98 -14.70 -10.54
N VAL A 118 -1.65 -14.47 -11.81
CA VAL A 118 -0.25 -14.35 -12.24
C VAL A 118 0.38 -13.08 -11.66
N PHE A 119 -0.33 -11.94 -11.73
CA PHE A 119 0.16 -10.69 -11.16
C PHE A 119 0.28 -10.74 -9.63
N SER A 120 -0.63 -11.39 -8.90
CA SER A 120 -0.51 -11.51 -7.44
C SER A 120 0.74 -12.30 -7.04
N VAL A 121 1.07 -13.37 -7.76
CA VAL A 121 2.32 -14.13 -7.60
C VAL A 121 3.54 -13.27 -7.90
N LEU A 122 3.52 -12.48 -8.99
CA LEU A 122 4.61 -11.57 -9.35
C LEU A 122 4.78 -10.44 -8.32
N LEU A 123 3.68 -9.86 -7.83
CA LEU A 123 3.71 -8.82 -6.82
C LEU A 123 4.33 -9.33 -5.54
N TYR A 124 3.92 -10.52 -5.07
CA TYR A 124 4.52 -11.16 -3.90
C TYR A 124 6.01 -11.46 -4.12
N TYR A 125 6.39 -11.89 -5.33
CA TYR A 125 7.79 -12.09 -5.69
C TYR A 125 8.60 -10.80 -5.58
N ILE A 126 8.16 -9.71 -6.21
CA ILE A 126 8.85 -8.41 -6.20
C ILE A 126 9.00 -7.87 -4.78
N ILE A 127 7.96 -8.00 -3.95
CA ILE A 127 8.00 -7.63 -2.53
C ILE A 127 9.10 -8.43 -1.80
N SER A 128 9.20 -9.72 -2.06
CA SER A 128 10.15 -10.61 -1.38
C SER A 128 11.58 -10.52 -1.89
N SER A 129 11.78 -10.30 -3.20
CA SER A 129 13.08 -10.43 -3.87
C SER A 129 13.76 -9.09 -4.14
N SER A 130 12.99 -8.00 -4.21
CA SER A 130 13.49 -6.69 -4.64
C SER A 130 12.92 -5.52 -3.81
N PRO A 131 12.92 -5.62 -2.46
CA PRO A 131 12.56 -4.48 -1.64
C PRO A 131 13.61 -3.35 -1.75
N PRO A 132 13.23 -2.08 -1.48
CA PRO A 132 14.18 -0.99 -1.31
C PRO A 132 15.24 -1.30 -0.24
N GLU A 133 16.43 -0.68 -0.33
CA GLU A 133 17.58 -0.97 0.56
C GLU A 133 17.27 -0.85 2.06
N ASP A 134 16.30 -0.01 2.45
CA ASP A 134 15.89 0.23 3.83
C ASP A 134 14.68 -0.62 4.29
N VAL A 135 14.30 -1.62 3.50
CA VAL A 135 13.09 -2.43 3.70
C VAL A 135 13.42 -3.93 3.70
N GLU A 136 12.95 -4.62 4.74
CA GLU A 136 13.06 -6.07 4.86
C GLU A 136 11.68 -6.72 4.79
N PHE A 137 11.57 -7.83 4.05
CA PHE A 137 10.35 -8.61 3.93
C PHE A 137 10.39 -9.86 4.83
N SER A 138 9.28 -10.12 5.51
CA SER A 138 9.03 -11.35 6.28
C SER A 138 7.68 -11.95 5.87
N GLY A 139 7.67 -13.23 5.51
CA GLY A 139 6.48 -13.94 5.06
C GLY A 139 6.48 -15.40 5.51
N GLU A 140 5.32 -16.05 5.47
CA GLU A 140 5.20 -17.48 5.78
C GLU A 140 6.02 -18.31 4.78
N THR A 141 6.90 -19.17 5.28
CA THR A 141 7.82 -19.99 4.47
C THR A 141 7.09 -20.81 3.42
N ASP A 142 5.92 -21.36 3.76
CA ASP A 142 5.12 -22.17 2.83
C ASP A 142 4.59 -21.35 1.64
N ASN A 143 4.20 -20.09 1.87
CA ASN A 143 3.74 -19.18 0.82
C ASN A 143 4.90 -18.82 -0.11
N ILE A 144 6.09 -18.57 0.45
CA ILE A 144 7.30 -18.29 -0.31
C ILE A 144 7.68 -19.50 -1.19
N ILE A 145 7.69 -20.71 -0.62
CA ILE A 145 7.99 -21.94 -1.37
C ILE A 145 6.96 -22.18 -2.48
N LYS A 146 5.67 -22.04 -2.18
CA LYS A 146 4.58 -22.19 -3.16
C LYS A 146 4.72 -21.20 -4.31
N MET A 147 5.03 -19.94 -4.01
CA MET A 147 5.29 -18.91 -5.01
C MET A 147 6.49 -19.28 -5.90
N PHE A 148 7.63 -19.66 -5.32
CA PHE A 148 8.80 -20.04 -6.12
C PHE A 148 8.52 -21.23 -7.05
N ARG A 149 7.69 -22.19 -6.63
CA ARG A 149 7.23 -23.28 -7.50
C ARG A 149 6.37 -22.76 -8.65
N MET A 150 5.44 -21.85 -8.39
CA MET A 150 4.59 -21.23 -9.42
C MET A 150 5.41 -20.45 -10.45
N LEU A 151 6.38 -19.63 -10.00
CA LEU A 151 7.25 -18.85 -10.89
C LEU A 151 8.08 -19.73 -11.82
N LYS A 152 8.57 -20.88 -11.33
CA LYS A 152 9.29 -21.84 -12.18
C LYS A 152 8.38 -22.48 -13.24
N GLY A 153 7.09 -22.61 -12.94
CA GLY A 153 6.10 -23.17 -13.87
C GLY A 153 5.79 -22.26 -15.06
N PHE A 154 5.92 -20.94 -14.91
CA PHE A 154 5.54 -20.00 -15.98
C PHE A 154 6.31 -20.24 -17.29
N ASP A 155 7.61 -20.52 -17.21
CA ASP A 155 8.46 -20.81 -18.39
C ASP A 155 8.13 -22.15 -19.04
N LEU A 156 7.51 -23.07 -18.29
CA LEU A 156 7.10 -24.40 -18.74
C LEU A 156 5.67 -24.40 -19.30
N GLY A 157 4.98 -23.24 -19.29
CA GLY A 157 3.56 -23.14 -19.62
C GLY A 157 2.62 -23.62 -18.51
N ASP A 158 3.16 -23.94 -17.33
CA ASP A 158 2.40 -24.35 -16.15
C ASP A 158 1.88 -23.10 -15.43
N TRP A 159 0.78 -22.56 -15.95
CA TRP A 159 0.09 -21.41 -15.37
C TRP A 159 -0.67 -21.77 -14.08
N PRO A 160 -0.79 -20.83 -13.13
CA PRO A 160 -1.51 -21.10 -11.89
C PRO A 160 -3.00 -21.32 -12.20
N VAL A 161 -3.61 -22.26 -11.47
CA VAL A 161 -5.02 -22.64 -11.67
C VAL A 161 -5.90 -21.41 -11.48
N GLU A 162 -6.85 -21.21 -12.41
CA GLU A 162 -7.82 -20.12 -12.33
C GLU A 162 -8.57 -20.18 -11.00
N THR A 163 -8.66 -19.03 -10.32
CA THR A 163 -9.48 -18.88 -9.12
C THR A 163 -10.94 -19.20 -9.48
N SER A 164 -11.55 -20.15 -8.77
CA SER A 164 -12.96 -20.53 -8.95
C SER A 164 -13.89 -19.32 -8.83
N ALA A 165 -15.10 -19.36 -9.41
CA ALA A 165 -16.07 -18.25 -9.34
C ALA A 165 -16.36 -17.78 -7.89
N ASP A 166 -16.46 -18.71 -6.93
CA ASP A 166 -16.63 -18.38 -5.51
C ASP A 166 -15.29 -18.31 -4.73
N GLY A 167 -14.17 -18.38 -5.45
CA GLY A 167 -12.84 -18.52 -4.88
C GLY A 167 -12.23 -17.20 -4.45
N VAL A 168 -11.64 -17.20 -3.27
CA VAL A 168 -10.73 -16.15 -2.81
C VAL A 168 -9.42 -16.82 -2.41
N SER A 169 -8.30 -16.28 -2.88
CA SER A 169 -6.99 -16.59 -2.29
C SER A 169 -6.45 -15.35 -1.56
N VAL A 170 -5.91 -15.55 -0.36
CA VAL A 170 -5.32 -14.46 0.44
C VAL A 170 -3.88 -14.82 0.77
N VAL A 171 -2.96 -13.92 0.45
CA VAL A 171 -1.55 -14.02 0.82
C VAL A 171 -1.21 -12.90 1.79
N LYS A 172 -0.53 -13.23 2.88
CA LYS A 172 -0.10 -12.27 3.91
C LYS A 172 1.43 -12.14 3.94
N GLY A 173 1.91 -10.94 4.24
CA GLY A 173 3.32 -10.67 4.47
C GLY A 173 3.53 -9.37 5.24
N GLU A 174 4.73 -9.20 5.78
CA GLU A 174 5.14 -8.01 6.53
C GLU A 174 6.35 -7.38 5.86
N LEU A 175 6.31 -6.06 5.68
CA LEU A 175 7.49 -5.26 5.35
C LEU A 175 7.90 -4.45 6.57
N SER A 176 9.18 -4.46 6.90
CA SER A 176 9.74 -3.62 7.94
C SER A 176 10.71 -2.61 7.32
N ARG A 177 10.44 -1.32 7.51
CA ARG A 177 11.28 -0.23 7.04
C ARG A 177 12.08 0.32 8.21
N HIS A 178 13.40 0.32 8.09
CA HIS A 178 14.32 0.88 9.09
C HIS A 178 14.92 2.18 8.57
N THR A 179 14.43 3.32 9.08
CA THR A 179 15.03 4.61 8.73
C THR A 179 16.10 5.00 9.74
N LYS A 180 17.20 5.58 9.25
CA LYS A 180 18.30 6.07 10.08
C LYS A 180 17.87 7.18 11.06
N TYR A 181 16.76 7.87 10.79
CA TYR A 181 16.36 9.09 11.50
C TYR A 181 14.90 9.15 11.99
N SER A 182 13.98 8.27 11.54
CA SER A 182 12.54 8.38 11.84
C SER A 182 11.88 7.10 12.37
N GLY A 183 12.68 6.20 12.96
CA GLY A 183 12.20 4.98 13.60
C GLY A 183 11.93 3.85 12.61
N SER A 184 11.21 2.82 13.06
CA SER A 184 10.86 1.66 12.22
C SER A 184 9.37 1.61 11.90
N SER A 185 9.02 1.42 10.63
CA SER A 185 7.63 1.19 10.21
C SER A 185 7.43 -0.29 9.88
N ILE A 186 6.29 -0.87 10.23
CA ILE A 186 5.89 -2.22 9.85
C ILE A 186 4.61 -2.09 9.01
N TYR A 187 4.58 -2.72 7.84
CA TYR A 187 3.46 -2.75 6.92
C TYR A 187 2.98 -4.19 6.80
N GLU A 188 1.82 -4.49 7.39
CA GLU A 188 1.14 -5.77 7.26
C GLU A 188 0.27 -5.73 5.99
N ILE A 189 0.62 -6.53 4.99
CA ILE A 189 -0.03 -6.56 3.67
C ILE A 189 -0.84 -7.84 3.52
N SER A 190 -2.10 -7.70 3.12
CA SER A 190 -2.97 -8.81 2.74
C SER A 190 -3.41 -8.64 1.28
N ILE A 191 -2.94 -9.52 0.39
CA ILE A 191 -3.30 -9.51 -1.03
C ILE A 191 -4.40 -10.56 -1.26
N ALA A 192 -5.58 -10.12 -1.66
CA ALA A 192 -6.72 -10.97 -2.00
C ALA A 192 -6.89 -11.04 -3.53
N ASP A 193 -6.78 -12.23 -4.10
CA ASP A 193 -7.18 -12.49 -5.48
C ASP A 193 -8.66 -12.88 -5.50
N THR A 194 -9.48 -12.07 -6.17
CA THR A 194 -10.92 -12.28 -6.30
C THR A 194 -11.24 -12.92 -7.65
N ALA A 195 -12.33 -13.68 -7.72
CA ALA A 195 -12.83 -14.17 -8.99
C ALA A 195 -13.12 -12.99 -9.94
N GLY A 196 -12.76 -13.14 -11.22
CA GLY A 196 -13.07 -12.12 -12.22
C GLY A 196 -14.55 -12.19 -12.56
N GLU A 197 -15.30 -11.16 -12.24
CA GLU A 197 -16.71 -11.04 -12.61
C GLU A 197 -17.00 -9.60 -13.00
N ASN A 198 -17.98 -9.40 -13.90
CA ASN A 198 -18.58 -8.10 -14.16
C ASN A 198 -19.52 -7.82 -12.97
N TRP A 199 -18.96 -7.25 -11.91
CA TRP A 199 -19.62 -7.05 -10.63
C TRP A 199 -20.88 -6.20 -10.77
N ALA A 200 -20.85 -5.24 -11.69
CA ALA A 200 -21.99 -4.40 -12.04
C ALA A 200 -23.14 -5.17 -12.71
N SER A 201 -22.86 -6.30 -13.37
CA SER A 201 -23.87 -7.13 -14.06
C SER A 201 -24.33 -8.35 -13.26
N LEU A 202 -23.90 -8.50 -12.01
CA LEU A 202 -24.31 -9.64 -11.20
C LEU A 202 -25.78 -9.50 -10.79
N GLU A 203 -26.66 -10.25 -11.45
CA GLU A 203 -28.08 -10.34 -11.10
C GLU A 203 -28.27 -10.63 -9.60
N GLU A 204 -29.23 -9.97 -8.95
CA GLU A 204 -29.55 -10.13 -7.52
C GLU A 204 -29.96 -11.58 -7.15
N THR A 205 -30.24 -12.43 -8.15
CA THR A 205 -30.95 -13.71 -8.02
C THR A 205 -30.05 -14.95 -7.94
N SER A 206 -28.74 -14.85 -8.14
CA SER A 206 -27.81 -16.00 -8.06
C SER A 206 -27.13 -16.11 -6.68
N SER A 207 -27.66 -17.07 -5.91
CA SER A 207 -27.21 -17.73 -4.67
C SER A 207 -26.04 -17.19 -3.82
N SER A 208 -26.32 -17.14 -2.50
CA SER A 208 -25.45 -17.36 -1.33
C SER A 208 -24.15 -16.57 -1.22
N GLU A 209 -24.07 -15.67 -0.24
CA GLU A 209 -22.87 -14.98 0.28
C GLU A 209 -21.76 -14.76 -0.76
N ARG A 210 -21.61 -13.54 -1.29
CA ARG A 210 -20.51 -13.17 -2.20
C ARG A 210 -19.28 -12.72 -1.39
N PRO A 211 -18.38 -13.63 -0.93
CA PRO A 211 -17.27 -13.26 -0.04
C PRO A 211 -16.31 -12.25 -0.67
N TYR A 212 -16.21 -12.24 -1.99
CA TYR A 212 -15.38 -11.28 -2.73
C TYR A 212 -15.88 -9.84 -2.59
N LEU A 213 -17.20 -9.59 -2.53
CA LEU A 213 -17.73 -8.24 -2.30
C LEU A 213 -17.39 -7.73 -0.91
N THR A 214 -17.47 -8.60 0.11
CA THR A 214 -17.04 -8.26 1.48
C THR A 214 -15.55 -7.94 1.54
N LEU A 215 -14.72 -8.69 0.81
CA LEU A 215 -13.28 -8.43 0.72
C LEU A 215 -12.97 -7.10 0.04
N VAL A 216 -13.59 -6.84 -1.11
CA VAL A 216 -13.47 -5.56 -1.82
C VAL A 216 -13.92 -4.42 -0.93
N ALA A 217 -15.09 -4.52 -0.30
CA ALA A 217 -15.61 -3.51 0.63
C ALA A 217 -14.65 -3.24 1.81
N SER A 218 -13.91 -4.25 2.25
CA SER A 218 -12.95 -4.16 3.36
C SER A 218 -11.53 -3.78 2.93
N SER A 219 -11.31 -3.42 1.66
CA SER A 219 -9.98 -3.15 1.11
C SER A 219 -9.49 -1.71 1.34
N ASP A 220 -8.20 -1.58 1.59
CA ASP A 220 -7.51 -0.29 1.72
C ASP A 220 -7.05 0.24 0.34
N ALA A 221 -6.73 -0.65 -0.59
CA ALA A 221 -6.42 -0.32 -1.99
C ALA A 221 -6.90 -1.39 -2.96
N LEU A 222 -6.94 -1.03 -4.24
CA LEU A 222 -7.29 -1.93 -5.33
C LEU A 222 -6.14 -2.07 -6.33
N VAL A 223 -6.06 -3.24 -6.94
CA VAL A 223 -5.23 -3.51 -8.11
C VAL A 223 -6.17 -3.97 -9.21
N HIS A 224 -6.27 -3.22 -10.31
CA HIS A 224 -7.11 -3.58 -11.44
C HIS A 224 -6.26 -4.08 -12.60
N VAL A 225 -6.50 -5.31 -13.04
CA VAL A 225 -5.68 -5.98 -14.07
C VAL A 225 -6.40 -5.96 -15.41
N VAL A 226 -5.73 -5.40 -16.42
CA VAL A 226 -6.20 -5.27 -17.80
C VAL A 226 -5.26 -6.06 -18.72
N SER A 227 -5.84 -6.87 -19.61
CA SER A 227 -5.09 -7.69 -20.57
C SER A 227 -4.74 -6.87 -21.81
N VAL A 228 -3.45 -6.66 -22.09
CA VAL A 228 -3.00 -5.88 -23.26
C VAL A 228 -3.48 -6.48 -24.59
N PRO A 229 -3.45 -7.82 -24.80
CA PRO A 229 -4.04 -8.41 -26.00
C PRO A 229 -5.53 -8.13 -26.17
N GLU A 230 -6.30 -8.16 -25.07
CA GLU A 230 -7.75 -7.88 -25.11
C GLU A 230 -8.03 -6.41 -25.41
N LEU A 231 -7.23 -5.51 -24.82
CA LEU A 231 -7.26 -4.08 -25.08
C LEU A 231 -7.16 -3.77 -26.57
N ARG A 232 -6.21 -4.42 -27.25
CA ARG A 232 -5.95 -4.26 -28.70
C ARG A 232 -7.03 -4.84 -29.59
N SER A 233 -7.65 -5.94 -29.14
CA SER A 233 -8.71 -6.61 -29.91
C SER A 233 -10.04 -5.83 -29.91
N GLY A 234 -10.09 -4.64 -29.29
CA GLY A 234 -11.32 -3.87 -29.12
C GLY A 234 -12.29 -4.49 -28.12
N LYS A 235 -11.91 -5.58 -27.46
CA LYS A 235 -12.68 -6.27 -26.40
C LYS A 235 -12.35 -5.70 -25.03
N SER A 236 -11.82 -4.48 -24.98
CA SER A 236 -11.15 -3.88 -23.82
C SER A 236 -12.02 -3.70 -22.59
N GLY A 237 -13.34 -3.96 -22.66
CA GLY A 237 -14.20 -3.97 -21.48
C GLY A 237 -14.22 -2.67 -20.69
N LEU A 238 -13.66 -1.56 -21.21
CA LEU A 238 -13.41 -0.33 -20.45
C LEU A 238 -14.66 0.19 -19.73
N VAL A 239 -15.83 0.07 -20.37
CA VAL A 239 -17.10 0.45 -19.76
C VAL A 239 -17.44 -0.44 -18.55
N ASP A 240 -17.25 -1.75 -18.68
CA ASP A 240 -17.44 -2.71 -17.59
C ASP A 240 -16.40 -2.48 -16.49
N ASP A 241 -15.12 -2.28 -16.84
CA ASP A 241 -14.03 -2.02 -15.90
C ASP A 241 -14.31 -0.76 -15.06
N VAL A 242 -14.76 0.32 -15.70
CA VAL A 242 -15.14 1.56 -15.00
C VAL A 242 -16.34 1.31 -14.09
N SER A 243 -17.36 0.61 -14.56
CA SER A 243 -18.56 0.31 -13.76
C SER A 243 -18.25 -0.53 -12.52
N ASP A 244 -17.40 -1.55 -12.68
CA ASP A 244 -16.95 -2.41 -11.59
C ASP A 244 -16.15 -1.63 -10.54
N LEU A 245 -15.29 -0.70 -10.97
CA LEU A 245 -14.49 0.12 -10.07
C LEU A 245 -15.31 1.21 -9.39
N GLU A 246 -16.30 1.79 -10.05
CA GLU A 246 -17.27 2.69 -9.41
C GLU A 246 -18.07 1.95 -8.33
N MET A 247 -18.49 0.71 -8.59
CA MET A 247 -19.15 -0.14 -7.61
C MET A 247 -18.20 -0.45 -6.44
N ALA A 248 -16.95 -0.80 -6.71
CA ALA A 248 -15.94 -1.06 -5.69
C ALA A 248 -15.67 0.20 -4.83
N ALA A 249 -15.59 1.38 -5.44
CA ALA A 249 -15.44 2.65 -4.73
C ALA A 249 -16.62 2.92 -3.80
N LYS A 250 -17.85 2.65 -4.26
CA LYS A 250 -19.07 2.78 -3.44
C LYS A 250 -19.05 1.80 -2.27
N LEU A 251 -18.65 0.55 -2.48
CA LEU A 251 -18.56 -0.46 -1.41
C LEU A 251 -17.52 -0.07 -0.35
N ILE A 252 -16.33 0.36 -0.79
CA ILE A 252 -15.25 0.78 0.11
C ILE A 252 -15.61 2.08 0.84
N SER A 253 -16.21 3.06 0.16
CA SER A 253 -16.60 4.32 0.81
C SER A 253 -17.71 4.11 1.85
N ASN A 254 -18.67 3.22 1.59
CA ASN A 254 -19.71 2.85 2.55
C ASN A 254 -19.16 2.15 3.80
N SER A 255 -18.08 1.37 3.67
CA SER A 255 -17.41 0.73 4.81
C SER A 255 -16.53 1.73 5.59
N ARG A 256 -15.91 2.70 4.90
CA ARG A 256 -15.06 3.75 5.48
C ARG A 256 -15.90 4.86 6.13
N ARG A 257 -16.36 4.64 7.36
CA ARG A 257 -16.97 5.71 8.17
C ARG A 257 -15.97 6.84 8.44
N GLY A 258 -16.05 7.94 7.67
CA GLY A 258 -15.43 9.23 7.99
C GLY A 258 -14.04 9.53 7.42
N ALA A 259 -13.54 8.74 6.45
CA ALA A 259 -12.32 9.07 5.71
C ALA A 259 -12.65 9.26 4.22
N LYS A 260 -12.73 10.52 3.78
CA LYS A 260 -12.95 10.93 2.37
C LYS A 260 -11.68 10.91 1.52
N SER A 261 -10.68 10.10 1.89
CA SER A 261 -9.47 9.99 1.08
C SER A 261 -9.75 9.12 -0.14
N ALA A 262 -9.32 9.60 -1.32
CA ALA A 262 -9.37 8.81 -2.54
C ALA A 262 -8.66 7.46 -2.34
N ILE A 263 -9.21 6.41 -2.93
CA ILE A 263 -8.74 5.04 -2.75
C ILE A 263 -7.50 4.84 -3.64
N PRO A 264 -6.37 4.33 -3.13
CA PRO A 264 -5.25 3.97 -3.99
C PRO A 264 -5.63 2.87 -4.98
N LEU A 265 -5.37 3.09 -6.26
CA LEU A 265 -5.64 2.15 -7.34
C LEU A 265 -4.40 1.98 -8.21
N LEU A 266 -3.94 0.73 -8.36
CA LEU A 266 -2.92 0.37 -9.33
C LEU A 266 -3.57 -0.35 -10.52
N VAL A 267 -3.50 0.25 -11.70
CA VAL A 267 -3.92 -0.37 -12.96
C VAL A 267 -2.72 -1.09 -13.58
N VAL A 268 -2.88 -2.38 -13.82
CA VAL A 268 -1.84 -3.28 -14.31
C VAL A 268 -2.16 -3.70 -15.73
N PHE A 269 -1.34 -3.26 -16.68
CA PHE A 269 -1.37 -3.76 -18.05
C PHE A 269 -0.57 -5.07 -18.10
N SER A 270 -1.30 -6.17 -18.12
CA SER A 270 -0.79 -7.54 -18.05
C SER A 270 -0.56 -8.16 -19.43
N LYS A 271 0.21 -9.25 -19.45
CA LYS A 271 0.60 -9.98 -20.68
C LYS A 271 1.34 -9.07 -21.67
N PHE A 272 2.22 -8.21 -21.15
CA PHE A 272 3.02 -7.29 -21.96
C PHE A 272 4.35 -7.93 -22.37
N ASP A 273 4.28 -8.94 -23.22
CA ASP A 273 5.40 -9.73 -23.73
C ASP A 273 5.17 -10.24 -25.15
N GLY A 274 6.26 -10.65 -25.81
CA GLY A 274 6.21 -11.20 -27.16
C GLY A 274 5.55 -10.23 -28.15
N GLU A 275 4.57 -10.73 -28.90
CA GLU A 275 3.79 -9.94 -29.87
C GLU A 275 2.94 -8.83 -29.20
N ALA A 276 2.74 -8.92 -27.88
CA ALA A 276 2.08 -7.87 -27.12
C ALA A 276 2.98 -6.64 -26.89
N VAL A 277 4.25 -6.64 -27.30
CA VAL A 277 5.14 -5.45 -27.21
C VAL A 277 5.29 -4.82 -28.59
N ARG A 278 4.73 -3.61 -28.77
CA ARG A 278 4.86 -2.86 -30.05
C ARG A 278 6.19 -2.13 -30.18
N HIS A 279 6.69 -1.60 -29.08
CA HIS A 279 7.93 -0.84 -29.04
C HIS A 279 8.89 -1.51 -28.06
N SER A 280 10.06 -1.93 -28.55
CA SER A 280 11.08 -2.56 -27.71
C SER A 280 11.56 -1.68 -26.55
N SER A 281 11.46 -0.34 -26.70
CA SER A 281 11.76 0.60 -25.61
C SER A 281 10.83 0.45 -24.41
N ASP A 282 9.60 -0.02 -24.61
CA ASP A 282 8.59 -0.11 -23.56
C ASP A 282 8.89 -1.27 -22.60
N CYS A 283 9.77 -2.20 -22.96
CA CYS A 283 10.25 -3.24 -22.03
C CYS A 283 10.95 -2.63 -20.80
N GLY A 284 11.54 -1.43 -20.92
CA GLY A 284 12.13 -0.70 -19.78
C GLY A 284 11.11 -0.15 -18.78
N ALA A 285 9.81 -0.19 -19.11
CA ALA A 285 8.73 0.24 -18.24
C ALA A 285 8.18 -0.89 -17.35
N LEU A 286 8.63 -2.13 -17.54
CA LEU A 286 8.13 -3.28 -16.79
C LEU A 286 8.32 -3.09 -15.27
N PHE A 287 7.23 -3.30 -14.53
CA PHE A 287 7.17 -3.21 -13.07
C PHE A 287 7.51 -1.84 -12.46
N ARG A 288 7.75 -0.82 -13.28
CA ARG A 288 7.81 0.57 -12.84
C ARG A 288 6.39 1.09 -12.63
N VAL A 289 6.24 2.03 -11.70
CA VAL A 289 4.94 2.63 -11.36
C VAL A 289 4.91 4.05 -11.86
N PHE A 290 3.91 4.35 -12.67
CA PHE A 290 3.74 5.64 -13.33
C PHE A 290 2.45 6.32 -12.89
N ASP A 291 2.44 7.64 -12.88
CA ASP A 291 1.20 8.40 -12.92
C ASP A 291 0.73 8.64 -14.36
N ARG A 292 -0.45 9.27 -14.49
CA ARG A 292 -1.03 9.60 -15.80
C ARG A 292 -0.11 10.49 -16.64
N THR A 293 0.53 11.48 -16.01
CA THR A 293 1.38 12.47 -16.68
C THR A 293 2.59 11.79 -17.33
N GLN A 294 3.22 10.87 -16.60
CA GLN A 294 4.38 10.12 -17.09
C GLN A 294 4.06 9.25 -18.31
N ILE A 295 2.86 8.64 -18.34
CA ILE A 295 2.43 7.83 -19.49
C ILE A 295 2.05 8.72 -20.68
N VAL A 296 1.25 9.77 -20.45
CA VAL A 296 0.62 10.54 -21.54
C VAL A 296 1.54 11.62 -22.10
N GLN A 297 2.28 12.32 -21.23
CA GLN A 297 3.11 13.47 -21.60
C GLN A 297 4.58 13.08 -21.78
N GLU A 298 5.15 12.37 -20.81
CA GLU A 298 6.56 11.96 -20.86
C GLU A 298 6.78 10.75 -21.78
N ARG A 299 5.69 10.06 -22.16
CA ARG A 299 5.69 8.92 -23.09
C ARG A 299 6.66 7.81 -22.66
N GLU A 300 6.71 7.53 -21.36
CA GLU A 300 7.44 6.38 -20.81
C GLU A 300 6.94 5.03 -21.38
N ILE A 301 5.68 5.00 -21.83
CA ILE A 301 5.08 3.88 -22.59
C ILE A 301 4.56 4.46 -23.92
N LYS A 302 4.99 3.88 -25.05
CA LYS A 302 4.64 4.38 -26.39
C LYS A 302 3.42 3.69 -26.99
N ASP A 303 2.94 2.61 -26.40
CA ASP A 303 1.75 1.90 -26.89
C ASP A 303 0.48 2.78 -26.83
N GLU A 304 -0.02 3.17 -28.01
CA GLU A 304 -1.17 4.07 -28.16
C GLU A 304 -2.46 3.53 -27.54
N ASP A 305 -2.67 2.20 -27.54
CA ASP A 305 -3.87 1.60 -26.94
C ASP A 305 -3.85 1.74 -25.41
N ILE A 306 -2.66 1.59 -24.80
CA ILE A 306 -2.46 1.81 -23.37
C ILE A 306 -2.67 3.29 -23.05
N VAL A 307 -2.07 4.20 -23.81
CA VAL A 307 -2.23 5.66 -23.61
C VAL A 307 -3.70 6.08 -23.74
N SER A 308 -4.42 5.54 -24.73
CA SER A 308 -5.86 5.78 -24.92
C SER A 308 -6.69 5.27 -23.76
N TYR A 309 -6.41 4.06 -23.27
CA TYR A 309 -7.08 3.50 -22.08
C TYR A 309 -6.83 4.37 -20.86
N VAL A 310 -5.57 4.74 -20.59
CA VAL A 310 -5.17 5.58 -19.45
C VAL A 310 -5.91 6.91 -19.44
N ASN A 311 -6.02 7.57 -20.60
CA ASN A 311 -6.73 8.85 -20.71
C ASN A 311 -8.21 8.73 -20.33
N ASN A 312 -8.93 7.81 -20.97
CA ASN A 312 -10.36 7.63 -20.75
C ASN A 312 -10.67 7.12 -19.33
N PHE A 313 -9.83 6.23 -18.81
CA PHE A 313 -10.00 5.64 -17.49
C PHE A 313 -9.72 6.64 -16.37
N SER A 314 -8.62 7.40 -16.46
CA SER A 314 -8.29 8.45 -15.48
C SER A 314 -9.35 9.54 -15.40
N GLU A 315 -9.88 9.97 -16.55
CA GLU A 315 -10.88 11.03 -16.60
C GLU A 315 -12.14 10.67 -15.81
N ARG A 316 -12.54 9.39 -15.85
CA ARG A 316 -13.77 8.92 -15.20
C ARG A 316 -13.63 8.60 -13.71
N LEU A 317 -12.47 8.10 -13.29
CA LEU A 317 -12.27 7.51 -11.95
C LEU A 317 -11.37 8.35 -11.01
N SER A 318 -10.84 9.48 -11.48
CA SER A 318 -9.92 10.31 -10.69
C SER A 318 -10.56 11.00 -9.49
N SER A 319 -11.90 11.09 -9.43
CA SER A 319 -12.63 11.61 -8.26
C SER A 319 -12.61 10.64 -7.08
N GLU A 320 -12.67 9.33 -7.35
CA GLU A 320 -12.72 8.30 -6.32
C GLU A 320 -11.34 7.72 -6.00
N PHE A 321 -10.40 7.74 -6.96
CA PHE A 321 -9.15 7.00 -6.88
C PHE A 321 -7.89 7.86 -7.06
N VAL A 322 -6.84 7.49 -6.32
CA VAL A 322 -5.45 7.89 -6.63
C VAL A 322 -4.86 6.84 -7.55
N ILE A 323 -4.91 7.11 -8.85
CA ILE A 323 -4.58 6.12 -9.88
C ILE A 323 -3.08 6.13 -10.19
N ARG A 324 -2.51 4.93 -10.23
CA ARG A 324 -1.16 4.63 -10.72
C ARG A 324 -1.22 3.49 -11.71
N TYR A 325 -0.21 3.41 -12.56
CA TYR A 325 -0.18 2.50 -13.69
C TYR A 325 1.12 1.71 -13.70
N THR A 326 1.05 0.46 -14.12
CA THR A 326 2.24 -0.38 -14.34
C THR A 326 1.99 -1.35 -15.47
N VAL A 327 3.09 -1.89 -16.01
CA VAL A 327 3.07 -2.90 -17.05
C VAL A 327 3.75 -4.15 -16.52
N SER A 328 3.18 -5.32 -16.80
CA SER A 328 3.67 -6.59 -16.26
C SER A 328 3.76 -7.70 -17.31
N SER A 329 4.82 -8.50 -17.18
CA SER A 329 5.04 -9.72 -17.94
C SER A 329 5.59 -10.80 -17.03
N ALA A 330 4.92 -11.95 -17.00
CA ALA A 330 5.40 -13.11 -16.25
C ALA A 330 6.70 -13.68 -16.82
N LEU A 331 6.84 -13.69 -18.15
CA LEU A 331 8.02 -14.23 -18.85
C LEU A 331 9.26 -13.36 -18.64
N GLN A 332 9.10 -12.04 -18.53
CA GLN A 332 10.24 -11.13 -18.36
C GLN A 332 10.62 -10.90 -16.89
N ALA A 333 9.74 -11.21 -15.93
CA ALA A 333 9.97 -10.98 -14.50
C ALA A 333 11.19 -11.71 -13.92
N ARG A 334 11.58 -12.86 -14.49
CA ARG A 334 12.74 -13.64 -14.01
C ARG A 334 14.08 -13.14 -14.56
N ASN A 335 14.06 -12.51 -15.73
CA ASN A 335 15.26 -12.20 -16.51
C ASN A 335 15.68 -10.73 -16.42
N GLN A 336 14.93 -9.91 -15.69
CA GLN A 336 15.18 -8.47 -15.55
C GLN A 336 15.41 -8.09 -14.09
N GLN A 337 16.18 -7.02 -13.92
CA GLN A 337 16.27 -6.35 -12.64
C GLN A 337 14.93 -5.68 -12.34
N LEU A 338 14.22 -6.19 -11.34
CA LEU A 338 12.88 -5.72 -10.97
C LEU A 338 12.98 -4.35 -10.28
N SER A 339 12.05 -3.46 -10.62
CA SER A 339 11.94 -2.16 -9.95
C SER A 339 11.32 -2.32 -8.55
N SER A 340 11.87 -1.59 -7.58
CA SER A 340 11.30 -1.45 -6.24
C SER A 340 10.05 -0.55 -6.19
N ASP A 341 9.64 0.04 -7.32
CA ASP A 341 8.55 1.02 -7.37
C ASP A 341 7.20 0.45 -6.92
N LEU A 342 6.93 -0.82 -7.19
CA LEU A 342 5.72 -1.49 -6.68
C LEU A 342 5.73 -1.60 -5.15
N VAL A 343 6.88 -1.88 -4.55
CA VAL A 343 7.04 -1.91 -3.08
C VAL A 343 6.86 -0.51 -2.49
N LYS A 344 7.42 0.51 -3.14
CA LYS A 344 7.22 1.91 -2.73
C LYS A 344 5.75 2.33 -2.84
N TRP A 345 5.06 1.96 -3.91
CA TRP A 345 3.64 2.22 -4.09
C TRP A 345 2.80 1.58 -2.97
N LEU A 346 3.11 0.32 -2.62
CA LEU A 346 2.44 -0.38 -1.50
C LEU A 346 2.61 0.38 -0.19
N MET A 347 3.85 0.76 0.14
CA MET A 347 4.14 1.47 1.38
C MET A 347 3.46 2.85 1.42
N LEU A 348 3.54 3.62 0.33
CA LEU A 348 2.90 4.94 0.23
C LEU A 348 1.37 4.86 0.29
N SER A 349 0.79 3.78 -0.22
CA SER A 349 -0.67 3.56 -0.18
C SER A 349 -1.17 3.12 1.19
N ALA A 350 -0.27 2.65 2.06
CA ALA A 350 -0.59 2.22 3.42
C ALA A 350 -0.46 3.35 4.46
N GLU A 351 0.31 4.40 4.17
CA GLU A 351 0.56 5.57 5.04
C GLU A 351 -0.58 6.59 5.01
#